data_AF-A0A5J4W4N8-F1
#
_entry.id   AF-A0A5J4W4N8-F1
#
_cell.length_a   1.000
_cell.length_b   1.000
_cell.length_c   1.000
_cell.angle_alpha   90.00
_cell.angle_beta   90.00
_cell.angle_gamma   90.00
#
_symmetry.space_group_name_H-M   'P 1'
#
loop_
_entity.id
_entity.type
_entity.pdbx_description
1 polymer ?
#
loop_
_entity_poly.entity_id
_entity_poly.type
_entity_poly.pdbx_seq_one_letter_code
_entity_poly.pdbx_strand_id
1 'polypeptide(L)'
;MPASLIQIHAYSMEPQLGCDAYLEYNSPSADWINVKEIEKSVLVMFEGSTTNAGNGSVSFFVYREEGNITGYVTLPEPVIPKSNKGVVVGIVIGILVLIAAIVTIGVIVFVVYRKQNQDKKGASSIEQSNPIIDETYLSA
;
A
#
# COMPACT_ATOMS: atom_id res chain seq x y z
N MET A 1 -27.68 1.91 31.36
CA MET A 1 -26.24 2.23 31.51
C MET A 1 -26.07 3.70 31.15
N PRO A 2 -25.79 4.62 32.08
CA PRO A 2 -25.57 6.01 31.72
C PRO A 2 -24.20 6.14 31.05
N ALA A 3 -24.17 6.77 29.89
CA ALA A 3 -22.94 7.12 29.19
C ALA A 3 -22.21 8.21 29.99
N SER A 4 -21.07 7.86 30.59
CA SER A 4 -20.16 8.85 31.16
C SER A 4 -19.52 9.65 30.03
N LEU A 5 -19.73 10.96 30.04
CA LEU A 5 -19.19 11.89 29.05
C LEU A 5 -17.68 12.02 29.27
N ILE A 6 -16.87 11.38 28.43
CA ILE A 6 -15.42 11.57 28.43
C ILE A 6 -15.15 12.90 27.69
N GLN A 7 -14.97 13.99 28.44
CA GLN A 7 -14.45 15.23 27.87
C GLN A 7 -12.93 15.10 27.75
N ILE A 8 -12.45 14.81 26.54
CA ILE A 8 -11.03 14.89 26.21
C ILE A 8 -10.68 16.37 26.07
N HIS A 9 -10.25 17.00 27.17
CA HIS A 9 -9.64 18.32 27.13
C HIS A 9 -8.14 18.17 26.88
N ALA A 10 -7.69 18.45 25.65
CA ALA A 10 -6.27 18.54 25.34
C ALA A 10 -5.72 19.89 25.88
N TYR A 11 -5.45 19.97 27.18
CA TYR A 11 -4.68 21.09 27.73
C TYR A 11 -3.18 20.78 27.71
N SER A 12 -2.41 21.71 27.14
CA SER A 12 -0.95 21.73 27.21
C SER A 12 -0.51 22.17 28.61
N MET A 13 -0.62 21.28 29.60
CA MET A 13 0.22 21.33 30.81
C MET A 13 1.43 20.45 30.54
N GLU A 14 2.63 20.86 30.99
CA GLU A 14 3.93 20.27 30.65
C GLU A 14 3.81 18.76 30.36
N PRO A 15 3.83 18.34 29.08
CA PRO A 15 3.65 16.95 28.74
C PRO A 15 4.74 16.20 29.49
N GLN A 16 4.35 15.17 30.24
CA GLN A 16 5.31 14.25 30.82
C GLN A 16 6.14 13.72 29.65
N LEU A 17 7.38 14.23 29.54
CA LEU A 17 8.17 14.15 28.32
C LEU A 17 8.24 12.69 27.88
N GLY A 18 7.75 12.40 26.68
CA GLY A 18 7.82 11.07 26.08
C GLY A 18 6.52 10.25 26.08
N CYS A 19 5.41 10.78 26.61
CA CYS A 19 4.09 10.15 26.44
C CYS A 19 3.40 10.64 25.16
N ASP A 20 2.69 9.75 24.46
CA ASP A 20 1.88 10.04 23.27
C ASP A 20 0.52 10.67 23.62
N ALA A 21 -0.01 10.38 24.81
CA ALA A 21 -1.26 10.97 25.31
C ALA A 21 -1.22 11.21 26.82
N TYR A 22 -2.00 12.19 27.25
CA TYR A 22 -2.24 12.51 28.66
C TYR A 22 -3.75 12.57 28.92
N LEU A 23 -4.22 11.83 29.93
CA LEU A 23 -5.63 11.72 30.29
C LEU A 23 -5.85 12.22 31.70
N GLU A 24 -6.87 13.06 31.87
CA GLU A 24 -7.24 13.61 33.16
C GLU A 24 -8.70 13.30 33.47
N TYR A 25 -8.96 12.75 34.65
CA TYR A 25 -10.29 12.36 35.09
C TYR A 25 -10.67 13.07 36.37
N ASN A 26 -11.66 13.96 36.25
CA ASN A 26 -12.29 14.65 37.36
C ASN A 26 -13.56 13.89 37.74
N SER A 27 -13.60 13.31 38.95
CA SER A 27 -14.69 12.44 39.41
C SER A 27 -14.84 11.14 38.57
N PRO A 28 -13.84 10.25 38.59
CA PRO A 28 -13.90 8.97 37.88
C PRO A 28 -15.01 8.04 38.42
N SER A 29 -15.28 6.93 37.72
CA SER A 29 -16.15 5.87 38.24
C SER A 29 -15.69 5.38 39.63
N ALA A 30 -16.63 5.00 40.48
CA ALA A 30 -16.36 4.42 41.80
C ALA A 30 -15.43 3.19 41.69
N ASP A 31 -15.56 2.42 40.62
CA ASP A 31 -14.79 1.18 40.35
C ASP A 31 -13.30 1.42 40.07
N TRP A 32 -12.88 2.66 39.83
CA TRP A 32 -11.49 3.05 39.61
C TRP A 32 -10.71 3.16 40.93
N ILE A 33 -10.80 2.11 41.74
CA ILE A 33 -10.25 2.04 43.10
C ILE A 33 -8.73 1.83 43.13
N ASN A 34 -8.14 1.33 42.04
CA ASN A 34 -6.72 1.05 41.95
C ASN A 34 -6.21 1.28 40.53
N VAL A 35 -4.89 1.42 40.41
CA VAL A 35 -4.17 1.66 39.16
C VAL A 35 -4.53 0.62 38.08
N LYS A 36 -4.65 -0.67 38.43
CA LYS A 36 -4.90 -1.75 37.45
C LYS A 36 -6.26 -1.64 36.78
N GLU A 37 -7.31 -1.28 37.52
CA GLU A 37 -8.65 -1.09 36.95
C GLU A 37 -8.71 0.15 36.04
N ILE A 38 -7.96 1.20 36.40
CA ILE A 38 -7.82 2.40 35.58
C ILE A 38 -7.06 2.05 34.30
N GLU A 39 -5.92 1.37 34.39
CA GLU A 39 -5.14 0.92 33.23
C GLU A 39 -6.00 0.08 32.27
N LYS A 40 -6.77 -0.87 32.80
CA LYS A 40 -7.69 -1.69 32.01
C LYS A 40 -8.74 -0.83 31.31
N SER A 41 -9.33 0.12 32.02
CA SER A 41 -10.35 1.01 31.45
C SER A 41 -9.75 1.94 30.38
N VAL A 42 -8.55 2.45 30.60
CA VAL A 42 -7.80 3.25 29.62
C VAL A 42 -7.49 2.40 28.39
N LEU A 43 -6.98 1.17 28.55
CA LEU A 43 -6.68 0.26 27.43
C LEU A 43 -7.91 -0.03 26.56
N VAL A 44 -9.09 -0.18 27.16
CA VAL A 44 -10.35 -0.36 26.41
C VAL A 44 -10.67 0.86 25.54
N MET A 45 -10.34 2.09 25.96
CA MET A 45 -10.53 3.29 25.13
C MET A 45 -9.66 3.30 23.88
N PHE A 46 -8.57 2.52 23.87
CA PHE A 46 -7.65 2.38 22.74
C PHE A 46 -7.77 1.01 22.06
N GLU A 47 -8.83 0.25 22.32
CA GLU A 47 -9.08 -1.01 21.63
C GLU A 47 -9.26 -0.75 20.12
N GLY A 48 -8.42 -1.41 19.31
CA GLY A 48 -8.37 -1.19 17.86
C GLY A 48 -7.48 -0.01 17.42
N SER A 49 -6.83 0.69 18.35
CA SER A 49 -5.81 1.69 18.01
C SER A 49 -4.65 1.03 17.25
N THR A 50 -4.23 1.65 16.15
CA THR A 50 -3.05 1.24 15.38
C THR A 50 -1.93 2.24 15.58
N THR A 51 -1.23 2.16 16.72
CA THR A 51 -0.21 3.14 17.09
C THR A 51 1.14 2.48 17.38
N ASN A 52 2.23 3.02 16.83
CA ASN A 52 3.59 2.57 17.15
C ASN A 52 4.08 3.10 18.51
N ALA A 53 3.15 3.30 19.45
CA ALA A 53 3.35 3.94 20.73
C ALA A 53 4.34 3.13 21.59
N GLY A 54 5.23 3.84 22.27
CA GLY A 54 6.29 3.25 23.09
C GLY A 54 5.80 2.83 24.48
N ASN A 55 6.73 2.35 25.32
CA ASN A 55 6.44 2.06 26.73
C ASN A 55 5.97 3.32 27.46
N GLY A 56 4.88 3.25 28.22
CA GLY A 56 4.32 4.39 28.93
C GLY A 56 3.63 5.41 28.03
N SER A 57 3.18 4.99 26.86
CA SER A 57 2.56 5.83 25.83
C SER A 57 1.41 6.74 26.29
N VAL A 58 0.63 6.33 27.29
CA VAL A 58 -0.50 7.12 27.79
C VAL A 58 -0.31 7.34 29.27
N SER A 59 -0.10 8.58 29.68
CA SER A 59 -0.15 8.96 31.09
C SER A 59 -1.60 9.23 31.48
N PHE A 60 -1.98 8.87 32.70
CA PHE A 60 -3.27 9.25 33.26
C PHE A 60 -3.14 9.85 34.67
N PHE A 61 -4.04 10.77 34.97
CA PHE A 61 -4.21 11.41 36.27
C PHE A 61 -5.68 11.35 36.67
N VAL A 62 -5.96 10.90 37.89
CA VAL A 62 -7.31 10.70 38.40
C VAL A 62 -7.46 11.43 39.74
N TYR A 63 -8.35 12.41 39.79
CA TYR A 63 -8.68 13.15 41.02
C TYR A 63 -9.77 12.46 41.82
N ARG A 64 -9.51 12.21 43.11
CA ARG A 64 -10.52 11.76 44.09
C ARG A 64 -10.35 12.50 45.41
N GLU A 65 -11.42 12.50 46.20
CA GLU A 65 -11.44 13.11 47.54
C GLU A 65 -10.44 12.45 48.50
N GLU A 66 -10.23 11.15 48.37
CA GLU A 66 -9.32 10.35 49.21
C GLU A 66 -7.84 10.41 48.77
N GLY A 67 -7.56 11.03 47.62
CA GLY A 67 -6.21 11.13 47.06
C GLY A 67 -6.18 10.92 45.55
N ASN A 68 -5.13 11.45 44.92
CA ASN A 68 -4.96 11.37 43.48
C ASN A 68 -4.26 10.07 43.08
N ILE A 69 -4.69 9.47 41.97
CA ILE A 69 -4.07 8.28 41.39
C ILE A 69 -3.44 8.67 40.05
N THR A 70 -2.16 8.34 39.88
CA THR A 70 -1.42 8.56 38.64
C THR A 70 -0.81 7.26 38.15
N GLY A 71 -0.63 7.16 36.84
CA GLY A 71 -0.01 5.99 36.22
C GLY A 71 0.16 6.16 34.73
N TYR A 72 0.67 5.10 34.10
CA TYR A 72 0.90 5.05 32.67
C TYR A 72 0.40 3.73 32.10
N VAL A 73 -0.12 3.77 30.88
CA VAL A 73 -0.46 2.60 30.09
C VAL A 73 0.40 2.55 28.84
N THR A 74 0.91 1.35 28.57
CA THR A 74 1.54 1.02 27.30
C THR A 74 0.48 0.46 26.38
N LEU A 75 0.26 1.14 25.26
CA LEU A 75 -0.68 0.66 24.25
C LEU A 75 -0.10 -0.58 23.57
N PRO A 76 -0.96 -1.58 23.27
CA PRO A 76 -0.51 -2.76 22.55
C PRO A 76 0.00 -2.35 21.17
N GLU A 77 1.12 -2.94 20.75
CA GLU A 77 1.61 -2.73 19.39
C GLU A 77 0.53 -3.15 18.38
N PRO A 78 0.33 -2.39 17.29
CA PRO A 78 -0.58 -2.76 16.24
C PRO A 78 -0.18 -4.13 15.73
N VAL A 79 -1.16 -5.02 15.64
CA VAL A 79 -1.03 -6.22 14.83
C VAL A 79 -1.05 -5.77 13.38
N ILE A 80 0.10 -5.30 12.88
CA ILE A 80 0.26 -4.96 11.48
C ILE A 80 0.02 -6.27 10.72
N PRO A 81 -1.04 -6.37 9.89
CA PRO A 81 -1.29 -7.59 9.15
C PRO A 81 -0.04 -7.89 8.34
N LYS A 82 0.58 -9.05 8.58
CA LYS A 82 1.73 -9.52 7.80
C LYS A 82 1.32 -9.39 6.35
N SER A 83 1.96 -8.48 5.61
CA SER A 83 1.67 -8.38 4.19
C SER A 83 1.96 -9.76 3.59
N ASN A 84 1.00 -10.30 2.85
CA ASN A 84 1.19 -11.57 2.18
C ASN A 84 2.20 -11.33 1.06
N LYS A 85 3.50 -11.38 1.42
CA LYS A 85 4.62 -11.17 0.50
C LYS A 85 4.47 -12.02 -0.75
N GLY A 86 3.93 -13.23 -0.62
CA GLY A 86 3.61 -14.11 -1.73
C GLY A 86 2.60 -13.54 -2.73
N VAL A 87 1.56 -12.83 -2.27
CA VAL A 87 0.57 -12.18 -3.14
C VAL A 87 1.20 -11.02 -3.88
N VAL A 88 1.98 -10.19 -3.19
CA VAL A 88 2.69 -9.06 -3.82
C VAL A 88 3.68 -9.56 -4.88
N VAL A 89 4.48 -10.58 -4.54
CA VAL A 89 5.43 -11.20 -5.48
C VAL A 89 4.71 -11.83 -6.66
N GLY A 90 3.58 -12.52 -6.43
CA GLY A 90 2.78 -13.11 -7.50
C GLY A 90 2.23 -12.08 -8.49
N ILE A 91 1.74 -10.94 -7.99
CA ILE A 91 1.26 -9.83 -8.83
C ILE A 91 2.41 -9.26 -9.67
N VAL A 92 3.57 -9.02 -9.06
CA VAL A 92 4.74 -8.47 -9.77
C VAL A 92 5.21 -9.41 -10.88
N ILE A 93 5.33 -10.72 -10.60
CA ILE A 93 5.74 -11.71 -11.59
C ILE A 93 4.70 -11.82 -12.71
N GLY A 94 3.41 -11.83 -12.38
CA GLY A 94 2.33 -11.89 -13.36
C GLY A 94 2.36 -10.73 -14.36
N ILE A 95 2.61 -9.51 -13.87
CA ILE A 95 2.73 -8.31 -14.72
C ILE A 95 3.94 -8.42 -15.66
N LEU A 96 5.09 -8.87 -15.16
CA LEU A 96 6.30 -9.02 -15.97
C LEU A 96 6.10 -10.02 -17.13
N VAL A 97 5.45 -11.15 -16.86
CA VAL A 97 5.14 -12.16 -17.89
C VAL A 97 4.19 -11.60 -18.94
N LEU A 98 3.17 -10.85 -18.51
CA LEU A 98 2.21 -10.23 -19.44
C LEU A 98 2.88 -9.23 -20.37
N ILE A 99 3.77 -8.38 -19.84
CA ILE A 99 4.52 -7.40 -20.64
C ILE A 99 5.41 -8.11 -21.66
N ALA A 100 6.14 -9.14 -21.23
CA ALA A 100 7.00 -9.91 -22.13
C ALA A 100 6.20 -10.52 -23.30
N ALA A 101 5.04 -11.11 -23.03
CA ALA A 101 4.19 -11.69 -24.06
C ALA A 101 3.71 -10.64 -25.09
N ILE A 102 3.28 -9.46 -24.64
CA ILE A 102 2.85 -8.37 -25.53
C ILE A 102 3.99 -7.91 -26.43
N VAL A 103 5.19 -7.75 -25.87
CA VAL A 103 6.38 -7.34 -26.64
C VAL A 103 6.73 -8.40 -27.69
N THR A 104 6.72 -9.68 -27.32
CA THR A 104 7.01 -10.78 -28.25
C THR A 104 6.01 -10.80 -29.42
N ILE A 105 4.72 -10.65 -29.15
CA ILE A 105 3.69 -10.58 -30.20
C ILE A 105 3.94 -9.37 -31.10
N GLY A 106 4.22 -8.20 -30.53
CA GLY A 106 4.51 -6.98 -31.28
C GLY A 106 5.70 -7.15 -32.24
N VAL A 107 6.80 -7.76 -31.77
CA VAL A 107 7.97 -8.05 -32.61
C VAL A 107 7.62 -9.02 -33.74
N ILE A 108 6.88 -10.10 -33.46
CA ILE A 108 6.48 -11.07 -34.48
C ILE A 108 5.63 -10.40 -35.56
N VAL A 109 4.61 -9.63 -35.16
CA VAL A 109 3.75 -8.90 -36.09
C VAL A 109 4.56 -7.92 -36.92
N PHE A 110 5.47 -7.17 -36.30
CA PHE A 110 6.33 -6.21 -37.00
C PHE A 110 7.24 -6.88 -38.04
N VAL A 111 7.87 -8.00 -37.68
CA VAL A 111 8.74 -8.75 -38.61
C VAL A 111 7.95 -9.33 -39.78
N VAL A 112 6.79 -9.94 -39.52
CA VAL A 112 5.92 -10.51 -40.57
C VAL A 112 5.41 -9.41 -41.50
N TYR A 113 4.99 -8.26 -40.96
CA TYR A 113 4.47 -7.15 -41.74
C TYR A 113 5.57 -6.50 -42.61
N ARG A 114 6.80 -6.38 -42.08
CA ARG A 114 7.95 -5.87 -42.84
C ARG A 114 8.34 -6.82 -43.98
N LYS A 115 8.33 -8.13 -43.73
CA LYS A 115 8.68 -9.14 -44.73
C LYS A 115 7.68 -9.14 -45.90
N GLN A 116 6.37 -9.14 -45.62
CA GLN A 116 5.35 -9.08 -46.68
C GLN A 116 5.43 -7.81 -47.54
N ASN A 117 5.84 -6.67 -46.98
CA ASN A 117 5.97 -5.42 -47.75
C ASN A 117 7.26 -5.35 -48.57
N GLN A 118 8.29 -6.15 -48.24
CA GLN A 118 9.49 -6.28 -49.07
C GLN A 118 9.24 -7.22 -50.25
N ASP A 119 8.53 -8.33 -50.02
CA ASP A 119 8.19 -9.29 -51.07
C ASP A 119 7.26 -8.68 -52.14
N LYS A 120 6.34 -7.78 -51.74
CA LYS A 120 5.46 -7.05 -52.67
C LYS A 120 6.18 -5.96 -53.49
N LYS A 121 7.33 -5.46 -53.03
CA LYS A 121 8.12 -4.44 -53.78
C LYS A 121 9.16 -5.06 -54.72
N GLY A 122 9.47 -6.35 -54.59
CA GLY A 122 10.42 -7.06 -55.46
C GLY A 122 9.80 -7.64 -56.74
N ALA A 123 8.47 -7.75 -56.82
CA ALA A 123 7.78 -8.41 -57.94
C ALA A 123 7.43 -7.48 -59.13
N SER A 124 7.56 -6.15 -58.98
CA SER A 124 7.12 -5.19 -60.01
C SER A 124 8.24 -4.68 -60.94
N SER A 125 9.44 -5.28 -60.93
CA SER A 125 10.60 -4.81 -61.72
C SER A 125 11.12 -5.78 -62.77
N ILE A 126 10.42 -6.89 -63.05
CA ILE A 126 10.79 -7.84 -64.11
C ILE A 126 9.68 -7.91 -65.16
N GLU A 127 9.30 -6.79 -65.76
CA GLU A 127 8.52 -6.82 -67.01
C GLU A 127 8.73 -5.56 -67.84
N GLN A 128 9.95 -5.35 -68.32
CA GLN A 128 10.16 -4.47 -69.48
C GLN A 128 11.48 -4.79 -70.19
N SER A 129 11.50 -5.88 -70.96
CA SER A 129 12.47 -6.05 -72.05
C SER A 129 11.72 -6.45 -73.31
N ASN A 130 11.52 -5.45 -74.16
CA ASN A 130 10.93 -5.56 -75.50
C ASN A 130 11.77 -6.55 -76.35
N PRO A 131 11.17 -7.54 -77.04
CA PRO A 131 11.94 -8.38 -77.96
C PRO A 131 12.26 -7.56 -79.23
N ILE A 132 13.54 -7.27 -79.44
CA ILE A 132 14.07 -6.79 -80.72
C ILE A 132 13.98 -7.97 -81.70
N ILE A 133 13.15 -7.84 -82.73
CA ILE A 133 13.08 -8.80 -83.84
C ILE A 133 14.29 -8.54 -84.73
N ASP A 134 15.19 -9.50 -84.83
CA ASP A 134 16.34 -9.47 -85.74
C ASP A 134 15.95 -10.18 -87.05
N GLU A 135 15.63 -9.40 -88.09
CA GLU A 135 15.52 -9.87 -89.48
C GLU A 135 16.91 -10.11 -90.05
N THR A 136 17.52 -11.27 -89.81
CA THR A 136 18.74 -11.66 -90.54
C THR A 136 18.87 -13.15 -90.83
N TYR A 137 17.80 -13.88 -91.18
CA TYR A 137 17.98 -15.19 -91.84
C TYR A 137 16.86 -15.51 -92.82
N LEU A 138 17.03 -15.12 -94.09
CA LEU A 138 16.46 -15.82 -95.26
C LEU A 138 17.18 -15.36 -96.53
N SER A 139 18.40 -15.87 -96.71
CA SER A 139 18.99 -16.08 -98.04
C SER A 139 19.53 -17.51 -98.09
N ALA A 140 18.71 -18.43 -98.60
CA ALA A 140 19.13 -19.69 -99.24
C ALA A 140 17.97 -20.18 -100.11
#